data_AF-A0A5N5FKS0-F1
#
_entry.id   AF-A0A5N5FKS0-F1
#
_cell.length_a   1.000
_cell.length_b   1.000
_cell.length_c   1.000
_cell.angle_alpha   90.00
_cell.angle_beta   90.00
_cell.angle_gamma   90.00
#
_symmetry.space_group_name_H-M   'P 1'
#
loop_
_entity.id
_entity.type
_entity.pdbx_description
1 polymer ?
#
loop_
_entity_poly.entity_id
_entity_poly.type
_entity_poly.pdbx_seq_one_letter_code
_entity_poly.pdbx_strand_id
1 'polypeptide(L)'
;MAPPVLPSPFLLKADINNKYLRYQLDAESDLNEIVQFSEDNENSRFIKFTTEKPNNEDYADKNYVHIKCSYNDNWACTLFKVEPVGPPDNNNLITRCRLRHLQSDLLTRPFIENIFELRLSQKTPDAGGVDIYSVSQVKC
;
A
#
# COMPACT_ATOMS: atom_id res chain seq x y z
N MET A 1 -9.94 -23.43 -1.28
CA MET A 1 -10.09 -22.13 -0.56
C MET A 1 -9.75 -21.02 -1.54
N ALA A 2 -10.53 -19.94 -1.56
CA ALA A 2 -10.22 -18.77 -2.38
C ALA A 2 -8.96 -18.06 -1.84
N PRO A 3 -8.14 -17.43 -2.70
CA PRO A 3 -6.98 -16.65 -2.24
C PRO A 3 -7.42 -15.50 -1.32
N PRO A 4 -6.59 -15.10 -0.33
CA PRO A 4 -6.84 -13.93 0.49
C PRO A 4 -7.01 -12.67 -0.35
N VAL A 5 -7.94 -11.81 0.05
CA VAL A 5 -8.28 -10.59 -0.71
C VAL A 5 -7.85 -9.36 0.06
N LEU A 6 -7.24 -8.39 -0.64
CA LEU A 6 -6.97 -7.08 -0.05
C LEU A 6 -8.31 -6.32 0.07
N PRO A 7 -8.69 -5.83 1.26
CA PRO A 7 -9.93 -5.08 1.42
C PRO A 7 -9.91 -3.80 0.58
N SER A 8 -11.09 -3.34 0.17
CA SER A 8 -11.28 -2.07 -0.52
C SER A 8 -12.63 -1.48 -0.09
N PRO A 9 -12.68 -0.23 0.40
CA PRO A 9 -11.54 0.63 0.74
C PRO A 9 -10.73 0.11 1.95
N PHE A 10 -9.48 0.54 2.05
CA PHE A 10 -8.55 0.16 3.12
C PHE A 10 -7.64 1.31 3.58
N LEU A 11 -7.06 1.13 4.76
CA LEU A 11 -5.95 1.92 5.30
C LEU A 11 -4.70 1.05 5.31
N LEU A 12 -3.56 1.66 4.98
CA LEU A 12 -2.26 1.02 5.05
C LEU A 12 -1.41 1.69 6.13
N LYS A 13 -0.88 0.91 7.07
CA LYS A 13 -0.07 1.40 8.18
C LYS A 13 1.29 0.73 8.17
N ALA A 14 2.37 1.49 8.24
CA ALA A 14 3.70 0.93 8.30
C ALA A 14 4.03 0.51 9.74
N ASP A 15 4.42 -0.76 9.91
CA ASP A 15 4.72 -1.31 11.23
C ASP A 15 5.95 -0.64 11.86
N ILE A 16 6.90 -0.14 11.04
CA ILE A 16 8.15 0.47 11.52
C ILE A 16 7.95 1.82 12.22
N ASN A 17 7.08 2.69 11.70
CA ASN A 17 6.90 4.04 12.23
C ASN A 17 5.49 4.29 12.78
N ASN A 18 4.61 3.29 12.70
CA ASN A 18 3.23 3.33 13.16
C ASN A 18 2.41 4.47 12.55
N LYS A 19 2.77 4.94 11.34
CA LYS A 19 2.06 5.97 10.58
C LYS A 19 1.21 5.35 9.47
N TYR A 20 0.11 6.02 9.15
CA TYR A 20 -0.69 5.69 7.98
C TYR A 20 -0.07 6.27 6.71
N LEU A 21 -0.17 5.50 5.63
CA LEU A 21 0.09 5.98 4.29
C LEU A 21 -0.93 7.09 3.99
N ARG A 22 -0.48 8.28 3.61
CA ARG A 22 -1.32 9.37 3.14
C ARG A 22 -0.87 9.91 1.80
N TYR A 23 -1.84 10.41 1.05
CA TYR A 23 -1.60 11.36 -0.03
C TYR A 23 -1.29 12.75 0.53
N GLN A 24 -0.32 13.44 -0.07
CA GLN A 24 -0.02 14.84 0.22
C GLN A 24 0.68 15.50 -0.98
N LEU A 25 0.76 16.82 -0.96
CA LEU A 25 1.69 17.55 -1.80
C LEU A 25 3.07 17.53 -1.14
N ASP A 26 4.11 17.38 -1.95
CA ASP A 26 5.49 17.50 -1.54
C ASP A 26 5.76 18.92 -1.03
N ALA A 27 6.39 19.03 0.15
CA ALA A 27 6.64 20.30 0.81
C ALA A 27 7.70 21.16 0.10
N GLU A 28 8.56 20.56 -0.73
CA GLU A 28 9.57 21.30 -1.48
C GLU A 28 9.02 21.94 -2.76
N SER A 29 8.05 21.28 -3.38
CA SER A 29 7.52 21.70 -4.68
C SER A 29 6.11 22.28 -4.61
N ASP A 30 5.33 21.99 -3.57
CA ASP A 30 3.88 22.24 -3.43
C ASP A 30 3.02 21.82 -4.65
N LEU A 31 3.61 21.09 -5.59
CA LEU A 31 3.02 20.69 -6.87
C LEU A 31 3.19 19.19 -7.12
N ASN A 32 4.18 18.55 -6.51
CA ASN A 32 4.39 17.11 -6.67
C ASN A 32 3.43 16.34 -5.76
N GLU A 33 2.58 15.53 -6.37
CA GLU A 33 1.72 14.59 -5.66
C GLU A 33 2.55 13.40 -5.16
N ILE A 34 2.58 13.17 -3.85
CA ILE A 34 3.32 12.06 -3.25
C ILE A 34 2.44 11.23 -2.31
N VAL A 35 2.88 9.99 -2.05
CA VAL A 35 2.27 9.10 -1.07
C VAL A 35 3.31 8.70 -0.02
N GLN A 36 3.02 8.95 1.25
CA GLN A 36 4.00 8.88 2.33
C GLN A 36 3.37 8.38 3.65
N PHE A 37 4.13 7.59 4.42
CA PHE A 37 3.74 7.14 5.75
C PHE A 37 4.01 8.22 6.81
N SER A 38 3.14 9.22 6.91
CA SER A 38 3.29 10.34 7.86
C SER A 38 2.02 10.73 8.63
N GLU A 39 0.87 10.14 8.33
CA GLU A 39 -0.38 10.51 9.01
C GLU A 39 -0.56 9.74 10.31
N ASP A 40 -1.01 10.44 11.35
CA ASP A 40 -1.41 9.87 12.64
C ASP A 40 -2.93 9.72 12.75
N ASN A 41 -3.68 10.61 12.12
CA ASN A 41 -5.13 10.64 12.22
C ASN A 41 -5.77 9.60 11.28
N GLU A 42 -6.28 8.52 11.87
CA GLU A 42 -7.04 7.46 11.18
C GLU A 42 -8.33 7.95 10.47
N ASN A 43 -8.81 9.15 10.80
CA ASN A 43 -9.98 9.76 10.16
C ASN A 43 -9.63 10.71 9.03
N SER A 44 -8.34 10.86 8.71
CA SER A 44 -7.87 11.72 7.63
C SER A 44 -8.46 11.26 6.29
N ARG A 45 -8.97 12.20 5.50
CA ARG A 45 -9.50 11.89 4.16
C ARG A 45 -8.42 11.46 3.17
N PHE A 46 -7.15 11.72 3.50
CA PHE A 46 -6.00 11.48 2.63
C PHE A 46 -5.36 10.09 2.80
N ILE A 47 -5.83 9.28 3.76
CA ILE A 47 -5.28 7.93 4.04
C ILE A 47 -6.12 6.78 3.50
N LYS A 48 -7.26 7.09 2.86
CA LYS A 48 -8.16 6.08 2.31
C LYS A 48 -7.73 5.71 0.90
N PHE A 49 -7.50 4.43 0.69
CA PHE A 49 -7.14 3.88 -0.61
C PHE A 49 -8.15 2.82 -1.03
N THR A 50 -8.32 2.69 -2.33
CA THR A 50 -9.10 1.63 -2.97
C THR A 50 -8.19 0.82 -3.87
N THR A 51 -8.60 -0.41 -4.16
CA THR A 51 -7.94 -1.26 -5.15
C THR A 51 -8.83 -1.57 -6.32
N GLU A 52 -8.23 -1.61 -7.50
CA GLU A 52 -8.84 -2.11 -8.72
C GLU A 52 -8.01 -3.27 -9.28
N LYS A 53 -8.68 -4.29 -9.82
CA LYS A 53 -8.00 -5.38 -10.51
C LYS A 53 -7.46 -4.89 -11.85
N PRO A 54 -6.26 -5.33 -12.28
CA PRO A 54 -5.78 -5.02 -13.60
C PRO A 54 -6.69 -5.64 -14.68
N ASN A 55 -6.96 -4.90 -15.74
CA ASN A 55 -7.74 -5.36 -16.90
C ASN A 55 -7.00 -6.35 -17.82
N ASN A 56 -5.81 -6.81 -17.41
CA ASN A 56 -5.01 -7.76 -18.15
C ASN A 56 -5.14 -9.16 -17.51
N GLU A 57 -5.58 -10.14 -18.30
CA GLU A 57 -5.76 -11.53 -17.90
C GLU A 57 -4.48 -12.16 -17.33
N ASP A 58 -3.30 -11.73 -17.79
CA ASP A 58 -2.01 -12.22 -17.28
C ASP A 58 -1.79 -11.94 -15.78
N TYR A 59 -2.48 -10.93 -15.24
CA TYR A 59 -2.32 -10.42 -13.88
C TYR A 59 -3.58 -10.55 -13.00
N ALA A 60 -4.76 -10.73 -13.60
CA ALA A 60 -6.04 -10.75 -12.90
C ALA A 60 -6.14 -11.83 -11.80
N ASP A 61 -5.45 -12.96 -12.00
CA ASP A 61 -5.49 -14.12 -11.08
C ASP A 61 -4.29 -14.22 -10.12
N LYS A 62 -3.39 -13.23 -10.13
CA LYS A 62 -2.09 -13.30 -9.43
C LYS A 62 -1.94 -12.27 -8.29
N ASN A 63 -3.05 -11.83 -7.69
CA ASN A 63 -3.10 -10.83 -6.61
C ASN A 63 -2.42 -9.51 -6.97
N TYR A 64 -2.49 -9.13 -8.24
CA TYR A 64 -2.07 -7.81 -8.67
C TYR A 64 -3.21 -6.82 -8.50
N VAL A 65 -2.88 -5.62 -8.04
CA VAL A 65 -3.83 -4.53 -7.83
C VAL A 65 -3.23 -3.20 -8.27
N HIS A 66 -4.08 -2.34 -8.81
CA HIS A 66 -3.82 -0.91 -8.82
C HIS A 66 -4.30 -0.32 -7.51
N ILE A 67 -3.48 0.50 -6.86
CA ILE A 67 -3.84 1.21 -5.63
C ILE A 67 -4.15 2.66 -6.00
N LYS A 68 -5.31 3.14 -5.56
CA LYS A 68 -5.83 4.47 -5.88
C LYS A 68 -6.12 5.24 -4.60
N CYS A 69 -5.72 6.51 -4.55
CA CYS A 69 -6.11 7.38 -3.45
C CYS A 69 -7.58 7.78 -3.61
N SER A 70 -8.38 7.62 -2.56
CA SER A 70 -9.81 7.98 -2.61
C SER A 70 -10.06 9.49 -2.59
N TYR A 71 -9.05 10.31 -2.28
CA TYR A 71 -9.22 11.76 -2.16
C TYR A 71 -9.32 12.49 -3.50
N ASN A 72 -8.40 12.21 -4.43
CA ASN A 72 -8.30 12.91 -5.70
C ASN A 72 -8.68 12.05 -6.90
N ASP A 73 -9.09 10.80 -6.66
CA ASP A 73 -9.33 9.82 -7.72
C ASP A 73 -8.15 9.68 -8.71
N ASN A 74 -6.95 10.12 -8.32
CA ASN A 74 -5.75 9.92 -9.10
C ASN A 74 -5.15 8.56 -8.74
N TRP A 75 -4.62 7.92 -9.78
CA TRP A 75 -3.86 6.70 -9.63
C TRP A 75 -2.51 7.05 -9.01
N ALA A 76 -2.14 6.38 -7.92
CA ALA A 76 -0.73 6.20 -7.61
C ALA A 76 -0.22 5.17 -8.64
N CYS A 77 0.04 5.64 -9.87
CA CYS A 77 0.26 4.85 -11.09
C CYS A 77 1.34 3.78 -10.92
N THR A 78 0.99 2.62 -10.34
CA THR A 78 1.90 1.48 -10.17
C THR A 78 1.09 0.21 -9.91
N LEU A 79 1.34 -0.83 -10.70
CA LEU A 79 0.75 -2.15 -10.51
C LEU A 79 1.57 -2.90 -9.45
N PHE A 80 0.91 -3.29 -8.35
CA PHE A 80 1.55 -4.00 -7.24
C PHE A 80 1.04 -5.43 -7.13
N LYS A 81 1.96 -6.36 -6.87
CA LYS A 81 1.62 -7.68 -6.32
C LYS A 81 1.47 -7.57 -4.81
N VAL A 82 0.34 -8.01 -4.29
CA VAL A 82 0.11 -8.11 -2.84
C VAL A 82 0.61 -9.46 -2.35
N GLU A 83 1.57 -9.46 -1.44
CA GLU A 83 2.13 -10.66 -0.82
C GLU A 83 1.67 -10.74 0.65
N PRO A 84 0.68 -11.58 0.99
CA PRO A 84 0.18 -11.71 2.37
C PRO A 84 1.28 -12.14 3.34
N VAL A 85 1.25 -11.59 4.56
CA VAL A 85 2.18 -11.95 5.64
C VAL A 85 1.38 -12.50 6.82
N GLY A 86 1.41 -13.82 6.98
CA GLY A 86 0.60 -14.51 7.99
C GLY A 86 -0.80 -14.89 7.48
N PRO A 87 -1.62 -15.49 8.35
CA PRO A 87 -2.96 -15.92 7.97
C PRO A 87 -3.90 -14.72 7.72
N PRO A 88 -4.87 -14.84 6.80
CA PRO A 88 -5.94 -13.85 6.67
C PRO A 88 -6.86 -13.87 7.89
N ASP A 89 -7.75 -12.88 7.97
CA ASP A 89 -8.81 -12.88 8.98
C ASP A 89 -9.91 -13.93 8.68
N ASN A 90 -10.91 -14.01 9.55
CA ASN A 90 -12.05 -14.93 9.42
C ASN A 90 -12.90 -14.67 8.15
N ASN A 91 -12.79 -13.49 7.55
CA ASN A 91 -13.47 -13.11 6.31
C ASN A 91 -12.58 -13.33 5.07
N ASN A 92 -11.43 -14.00 5.23
CA ASN A 92 -10.42 -14.21 4.19
C ASN A 92 -9.80 -12.90 3.66
N LEU A 93 -9.76 -11.85 4.49
CA LEU A 93 -9.13 -10.57 4.18
C LEU A 93 -7.67 -10.56 4.63
N ILE A 94 -6.84 -9.92 3.83
CA ILE A 94 -5.44 -9.67 4.15
C ILE A 94 -5.36 -8.63 5.27
N THR A 95 -4.69 -8.99 6.37
CA THR A 95 -4.48 -8.12 7.54
C THR A 95 -3.07 -7.56 7.61
N ARG A 96 -2.09 -8.24 7.01
CA ARG A 96 -0.71 -7.77 6.84
C ARG A 96 -0.17 -8.18 5.49
N CYS A 97 0.60 -7.32 4.83
CA CYS A 97 1.15 -7.61 3.52
C CYS A 97 2.49 -6.93 3.25
N ARG A 98 3.14 -7.39 2.18
CA ARG A 98 4.14 -6.64 1.43
C ARG A 98 3.57 -6.23 0.09
N LEU A 99 4.03 -5.10 -0.43
CA LEU A 99 3.69 -4.63 -1.77
C LEU A 99 4.94 -4.73 -2.64
N ARG A 100 4.85 -5.48 -3.74
CA ARG A 100 5.93 -5.64 -4.72
C ARG A 100 5.54 -4.98 -6.02
N HIS A 101 6.36 -4.05 -6.50
CA HIS A 101 6.10 -3.36 -7.75
C HIS A 101 6.39 -4.25 -8.95
N LEU A 102 5.44 -4.37 -9.88
CA LEU A 102 5.56 -5.31 -11.00
C LEU A 102 6.76 -5.01 -11.91
N GLN A 103 6.93 -3.75 -12.36
CA GLN A 103 7.92 -3.43 -13.41
C GLN A 103 9.37 -3.59 -12.92
N SER A 104 9.63 -3.30 -11.65
CA SER A 104 10.98 -3.36 -11.08
C SER A 104 11.25 -4.64 -10.30
N ASP A 105 10.19 -5.40 -9.95
CA ASP A 105 10.25 -6.56 -9.05
C ASP A 105 10.76 -6.22 -7.63
N LEU A 106 10.72 -4.93 -7.27
CA LEU A 106 11.21 -4.42 -6.00
C LEU A 106 10.07 -4.33 -4.98
N LEU A 107 10.38 -4.66 -3.72
CA LEU A 107 9.49 -4.42 -2.59
C LEU A 107 9.46 -2.94 -2.25
N THR A 108 8.31 -2.45 -1.80
CA THR A 108 8.20 -1.11 -1.24
C THR A 108 8.75 -1.09 0.19
N ARG A 109 9.34 0.03 0.59
CA ARG A 109 9.65 0.33 2.00
C ARG A 109 9.41 1.80 2.29
N PRO A 110 9.11 2.18 3.54
CA PRO A 110 9.22 3.57 3.98
C PRO A 110 10.69 4.05 3.89
N PHE A 111 10.95 5.22 3.29
CA PHE A 111 12.28 5.83 3.33
C PHE A 111 12.53 6.49 4.70
N ILE A 112 13.68 6.24 5.34
CA ILE A 112 13.91 6.58 6.76
C ILE A 112 14.74 7.86 6.96
N GLU A 113 15.26 8.49 5.90
CA GLU A 113 16.02 9.75 6.03
C GLU A 113 15.12 10.96 5.72
N ASN A 114 14.48 11.51 6.76
CA ASN A 114 13.75 12.80 6.82
C ASN A 114 12.65 13.07 5.77
N ILE A 115 12.44 12.20 4.77
CA ILE A 115 11.44 12.30 3.72
C ILE A 115 10.81 10.90 3.54
N PHE A 116 9.73 10.61 4.26
CA PHE A 116 9.13 9.26 4.34
C PHE A 116 8.31 8.81 3.10
N GLU A 117 8.91 8.82 1.91
CA GLU A 117 8.26 8.34 0.68
C GLU A 117 8.14 6.81 0.63
N LEU A 118 7.11 6.31 -0.06
CA LEU A 118 7.05 4.90 -0.49
C LEU A 118 8.07 4.68 -1.60
N ARG A 119 9.22 4.06 -1.28
CA ARG A 119 10.28 3.80 -2.27
C ARG A 119 10.37 2.34 -2.64
N LEU A 120 10.67 2.11 -3.92
CA LEU A 120 11.14 0.82 -4.39
C LEU A 120 12.50 0.53 -3.75
N SER A 121 12.64 -0.64 -3.13
CA SER A 121 13.82 -1.00 -2.37
C SER A 121 14.55 -2.18 -3.01
N GLN A 122 14.47 -3.36 -2.40
CA GLN A 122 15.21 -4.55 -2.74
C GLN A 122 14.24 -5.65 -3.19
N LYS A 123 14.79 -6.67 -3.87
CA LYS A 123 13.99 -7.82 -4.32
C LYS A 123 13.63 -8.75 -3.16
N THR A 124 14.55 -8.89 -2.21
CA THR A 124 14.41 -9.79 -1.06
C THR A 124 13.70 -9.11 0.10
N PRO A 125 12.86 -9.82 0.87
CA PRO A 125 12.24 -9.26 2.07
C PRO A 125 13.27 -8.67 3.04
N ASP A 126 12.88 -7.60 3.72
CA ASP A 126 13.72 -7.03 4.78
C ASP A 126 13.74 -7.95 6.02
N ALA A 127 14.93 -8.17 6.58
CA ALA A 127 15.11 -9.07 7.73
C ALA A 127 14.46 -8.53 9.02
N GLY A 128 14.31 -7.20 9.13
CA GLY A 128 13.63 -6.53 10.23
C GLY A 128 12.13 -6.30 9.99
N GLY A 129 11.60 -6.68 8.82
CA GLY A 129 10.18 -6.54 8.49
C GLY A 129 9.74 -5.10 8.19
N VAL A 130 10.66 -4.23 7.79
CA VAL A 130 10.40 -2.82 7.45
C VAL A 130 9.48 -2.66 6.22
N ASP A 131 9.40 -3.71 5.41
CA ASP A 131 8.56 -3.85 4.23
C ASP A 131 7.16 -4.42 4.53
N ILE A 132 6.80 -4.62 5.81
CA ILE A 132 5.50 -5.15 6.23
C ILE A 132 4.56 -4.02 6.63
N TYR A 133 3.34 -4.10 6.12
CA TYR A 133 2.27 -3.16 6.40
C TYR A 133 1.08 -3.86 7.03
N SER A 134 0.50 -3.21 8.03
CA SER A 134 -0.81 -3.56 8.58
C SER A 134 -1.92 -2.98 7.69
N VAL A 135 -2.93 -3.78 7.40
CA VAL A 135 -4.06 -3.46 6.54
C VAL A 135 -5.33 -3.45 7.37
N SER A 136 -6.12 -2.38 7.26
CA SER A 136 -7.41 -2.26 7.95
C SER A 136 -8.52 -1.95 6.95
N GLN A 137 -9.60 -2.74 6.98
CA GLN A 137 -10.78 -2.47 6.17
C GLN A 137 -11.51 -1.22 6.70
N VAL A 138 -11.88 -0.32 5.81
CA VAL A 138 -12.75 0.82 6.14
C VAL A 138 -14.19 0.43 5.82
N LYS A 139 -15.07 0.49 6.81
CA LYS A 139 -16.51 0.35 6.60
C LYS A 139 -17.06 1.71 6.17
N CYS A 140 -17.68 1.76 4.99
CA CYS A 140 -18.46 2.92 4.55
C CYS A 140 -19.77 3.02 5.35
#